data_AF-A0A5E6NTI2-F1
#
_entry.id   AF-A0A5E6NTI2-F1
#
_cell.length_a   1.000
_cell.length_b   1.000
_cell.length_c   1.000
_cell.angle_alpha   90.00
_cell.angle_beta   90.00
_cell.angle_gamma   90.00
#
_symmetry.space_group_name_H-M   'P 1'
#
loop_
_entity.id
_entity.type
_entity.pdbx_description
1 polymer ?
#
loop_
_entity_poly.entity_id
_entity_poly.type
_entity_poly.pdbx_seq_one_letter_code
_entity_poly.pdbx_strand_id
1 'polypeptide(L)'
;MLLVDLSAPLSPLTRGKTATSSTSYNGLSTTITNALGHQKTTTKNIIGKVIRIDEPKGAWLTHHYDSIGNLIKTVVGGVTPPWNTTSEATRPR
;
A
#
# COMPACT_ATOMS: atom_id res chain seq x y z
N MET A 1 17.71 -6.49 12.31
CA MET A 1 16.74 -5.87 11.39
C MET A 1 17.34 -4.55 10.94
N LEU A 2 17.71 -4.41 9.66
CA LEU A 2 18.42 -3.24 9.14
C LEU A 2 17.41 -2.20 8.67
N LEU A 3 17.21 -1.13 9.43
CA LEU A 3 16.46 0.05 8.97
C LEU A 3 17.43 0.95 8.19
N VAL A 4 17.42 0.84 6.87
CA VAL A 4 18.04 1.85 6.00
C VAL A 4 16.97 2.90 5.74
N ASP A 5 17.09 4.08 6.35
CA ASP A 5 16.26 5.24 6.01
C ASP A 5 16.92 5.97 4.85
N LEU A 6 16.36 5.82 3.64
CA LEU A 6 16.78 6.62 2.50
C LEU A 6 15.84 7.82 2.37
N SER A 7 16.28 8.97 2.91
CA SER A 7 15.56 10.23 2.77
C SER A 7 16.02 10.98 1.52
N ALA A 8 15.17 11.13 0.51
CA ALA A 8 15.47 11.94 -0.68
C ALA A 8 14.64 13.24 -0.65
N PRO A 9 15.25 14.44 -0.75
CA PRO A 9 14.50 15.68 -0.84
C PRO A 9 13.82 15.76 -2.21
N LEU A 10 12.50 15.90 -2.22
CA LEU A 10 11.77 16.30 -3.43
C LEU A 10 11.84 17.83 -3.51
N SER A 11 12.24 18.37 -4.66
CA SER A 11 12.48 19.80 -4.88
C SER A 11 11.34 20.68 -4.33
N PRO A 12 11.66 21.79 -3.62
CA PRO A 12 10.67 22.57 -2.91
C PRO A 12 9.79 23.38 -3.88
N LEU A 13 8.49 23.12 -3.91
CA LEU A 13 7.51 24.01 -4.53
C LEU A 13 7.20 25.25 -3.67
N THR A 14 7.90 25.50 -2.56
CA THR A 14 7.68 26.70 -1.73
C THR A 14 8.95 27.07 -0.96
N ARG A 15 9.32 28.34 -1.07
CA ARG A 15 10.42 29.03 -0.36
C ARG A 15 10.46 28.62 1.13
N GLY A 16 11.42 27.76 1.49
CA GLY A 16 11.78 27.46 2.88
C GLY A 16 11.18 26.22 3.55
N LYS A 17 10.37 25.40 2.86
CA LYS A 17 9.94 24.09 3.39
C LYS A 17 10.61 22.96 2.64
N THR A 18 11.51 22.24 3.31
CA THR A 18 12.10 21.00 2.79
C THR A 18 11.04 19.90 2.83
N ALA A 19 10.74 19.32 1.67
CA ALA A 19 9.87 18.16 1.55
C ALA A 19 10.73 16.89 1.62
N THR A 20 10.63 16.16 2.73
CA THR A 20 11.39 14.90 2.94
C THR A 20 10.50 13.70 2.64
N SER A 21 10.96 12.80 1.77
CA SER A 21 10.37 11.46 1.63
C SER A 21 11.30 10.46 2.29
N SER A 22 10.80 9.48 3.02
CA SER A 22 11.60 8.37 3.58
C SER A 22 11.24 7.04 2.96
N THR A 23 12.21 6.13 2.90
CA THR A 23 12.02 4.74 2.48
C THR A 23 12.60 3.83 3.54
N SER A 24 11.80 2.89 4.03
CA SER A 24 12.17 1.90 5.05
C SER A 24 12.08 0.49 4.47
N TYR A 25 13.05 -0.35 4.83
CA TYR A 25 13.11 -1.76 4.40
C TYR A 25 13.00 -2.71 5.59
N ASN A 26 12.19 -3.77 5.43
CA ASN A 26 12.12 -4.88 6.37
C ASN A 26 12.02 -6.21 5.60
N GLY A 27 13.19 -6.74 5.21
CA GLY A 27 13.28 -7.98 4.43
C GLY A 27 12.55 -7.85 3.08
N LEU A 28 11.38 -8.48 2.97
CA LEU A 28 10.56 -8.46 1.76
C LEU A 28 9.56 -7.30 1.69
N SER A 29 9.53 -6.43 2.70
CA SER A 29 8.63 -5.28 2.77
C SER A 29 9.40 -3.96 2.59
N THR A 30 8.80 -3.03 1.86
CA THR A 30 9.28 -1.67 1.64
C THR A 30 8.16 -0.69 1.94
N THR A 31 8.42 0.30 2.80
CA THR A 31 7.48 1.38 3.12
C THR A 31 8.04 2.71 2.66
N ILE A 32 7.26 3.46 1.89
CA ILE A 32 7.60 4.80 1.43
C ILE A 32 6.67 5.78 2.14
N THR A 33 7.24 6.77 2.81
CA THR A 33 6.48 7.88 3.40
C THR A 33 6.79 9.13 2.61
N ASN A 34 5.76 9.75 2.02
CA ASN A 34 5.94 11.00 1.30
C ASN A 34 6.04 12.19 2.27
N ALA A 35 6.36 13.38 1.74
CA ALA A 35 6.48 14.61 2.53
C ALA A 35 5.16 15.07 3.19
N LEU A 36 4.02 14.50 2.81
CA LEU A 36 2.71 14.75 3.43
C LEU A 36 2.38 13.73 4.54
N GLY A 37 3.30 12.81 4.86
CA GLY A 37 3.09 11.76 5.86
C GLY A 37 2.26 10.57 5.35
N HIS A 38 1.92 10.54 4.06
CA HIS A 38 1.22 9.39 3.48
C HIS A 38 2.17 8.23 3.30
N GLN A 39 1.78 7.06 3.82
CA GLN A 39 2.56 5.84 3.80
C GLN A 39 2.01 4.85 2.77
N LYS A 40 2.90 4.28 1.97
CA LYS A 40 2.63 3.16 1.07
C LYS A 40 3.55 2.02 1.41
N THR A 41 3.00 0.84 1.68
CA THR A 41 3.78 -0.37 1.97
C THR A 41 3.61 -1.38 0.84
N THR A 42 4.71 -1.92 0.35
CA THR A 42 4.74 -2.98 -0.65
C THR A 42 5.47 -4.19 -0.07
N THR A 43 4.80 -5.33 -0.07
CA THR A 43 5.39 -6.60 0.40
C THR A 43 5.50 -7.57 -0.75
N LYS A 44 6.66 -8.21 -0.85
CA LYS A 44 6.98 -9.22 -1.86
C LYS A 44 7.07 -10.61 -1.23
N ASN A 45 6.96 -11.65 -2.05
CA ASN A 45 7.37 -13.00 -1.66
C ASN A 45 8.88 -13.19 -1.90
N ILE A 46 9.40 -14.36 -1.50
CA ILE A 46 10.82 -14.71 -1.60
C ILE A 46 11.39 -14.70 -3.03
N ILE A 47 10.52 -14.85 -4.04
CA ILE A 47 10.91 -14.80 -5.46
C ILE A 47 10.71 -13.41 -6.08
N GLY A 48 10.44 -12.38 -5.26
CA GLY A 48 10.38 -10.98 -5.66
C GLY A 48 9.04 -10.51 -6.23
N LYS A 49 7.99 -11.33 -6.22
CA LYS A 49 6.65 -10.95 -6.68
C LYS A 49 5.87 -10.21 -5.60
N VAL A 50 5.19 -9.13 -5.95
CA VAL A 50 4.39 -8.33 -5.01
C VAL A 50 3.15 -9.11 -4.59
N ILE A 51 3.00 -9.35 -3.28
CA ILE A 51 1.87 -10.08 -2.71
C ILE A 51 0.90 -9.17 -1.96
N ARG A 52 1.34 -7.98 -1.55
CA ARG A 52 0.51 -7.02 -0.82
C ARG A 52 0.95 -5.59 -1.13
N ILE A 53 -0.02 -4.72 -1.37
CA ILE A 53 0.17 -3.27 -1.38
C ILE A 53 -0.86 -2.68 -0.43
N ASP A 54 -0.38 -1.89 0.53
CA ASP A 54 -1.19 -1.04 1.40
C ASP A 54 -0.98 0.41 0.95
N GLU A 55 -2.06 1.06 0.53
CA GLU A 55 -2.06 2.42 0.02
C GLU A 55 -2.42 3.43 1.13
N PRO A 56 -2.04 4.70 0.97
CA PRO A 56 -2.52 5.77 1.83
C PRO A 56 -4.05 5.78 1.88
N LYS A 57 -4.62 6.06 3.06
CA LYS A 57 -6.06 6.10 3.35
C LYS A 57 -6.73 4.74 3.51
N GLY A 58 -5.97 3.65 3.60
CA GLY A 58 -6.49 2.34 4.01
C GLY A 58 -7.05 1.48 2.87
N ALA A 59 -6.91 1.92 1.62
CA ALA A 59 -7.06 1.05 0.46
C ALA A 59 -5.91 0.03 0.41
N TRP A 60 -6.19 -1.17 -0.10
CA TRP A 60 -5.21 -2.23 -0.19
C TRP A 60 -5.53 -3.24 -1.30
N LEU A 61 -4.51 -3.99 -1.71
CA LEU A 61 -4.68 -5.16 -2.57
C LEU A 61 -3.71 -6.29 -2.23
N THR A 62 -4.14 -7.52 -2.45
CA THR A 62 -3.37 -8.76 -2.27
C THR A 62 -3.34 -9.54 -3.58
N HIS A 63 -2.17 -10.04 -3.95
CA HIS A 63 -1.99 -10.94 -5.10
C HIS A 63 -1.68 -12.35 -4.64
N HIS A 64 -2.36 -13.32 -5.24
CA HIS A 64 -2.10 -14.75 -5.03
C HIS A 64 -1.48 -15.33 -6.28
N TYR A 65 -0.42 -16.08 -6.09
CA TYR A 65 0.29 -16.77 -7.15
C TYR A 65 0.23 -18.29 -6.93
N ASP A 66 0.25 -19.06 -8.00
CA ASP A 66 0.47 -20.50 -7.94
C ASP A 66 1.96 -20.83 -7.62
N SER A 67 2.28 -22.12 -7.50
CA SER A 67 3.63 -22.59 -7.13
C SER A 67 4.71 -22.30 -8.16
N ILE A 68 4.35 -22.11 -9.43
CA ILE A 68 5.28 -21.72 -10.51
C ILE A 68 5.29 -20.19 -10.72
N GLY A 69 4.42 -19.49 -10.00
CA GLY A 69 4.39 -18.05 -9.86
C GLY A 69 3.45 -17.33 -10.83
N ASN A 70 2.46 -17.98 -11.44
CA ASN A 70 1.44 -17.28 -12.21
C ASN A 70 0.44 -16.60 -11.27
N LEU A 71 -0.01 -15.40 -11.62
CA LEU A 71 -1.04 -14.70 -10.85
C LEU A 71 -2.38 -15.42 -11.05
N ILE A 72 -2.99 -15.89 -9.97
CA ILE A 72 -4.26 -16.62 -10.00
C ILE A 72 -5.41 -15.81 -9.38
N LYS A 73 -5.12 -14.82 -8.55
CA LYS A 73 -6.15 -14.00 -7.91
C LYS A 73 -5.61 -12.66 -7.45
N THR A 74 -6.43 -11.63 -7.63
CA THR A 74 -6.25 -10.32 -7.00
C THR A 74 -7.44 -10.06 -6.09
N VAL A 75 -7.17 -9.69 -4.85
CA VAL A 75 -8.17 -9.27 -3.87
C VAL A 75 -7.90 -7.80 -3.56
N VAL A 76 -8.92 -6.96 -3.69
CA VAL A 76 -8.84 -5.54 -3.33
C VAL A 76 -9.79 -5.26 -2.17
N GLY A 77 -9.45 -4.26 -1.36
CA GLY A 77 -10.31 -3.83 -0.26
C GLY A 77 -9.86 -2.49 0.32
N GLY A 78 -10.54 -2.08 1.39
CA GLY A 78 -10.36 -0.77 1.99
C GLY A 78 -11.48 0.19 1.62
N VAL A 79 -11.28 1.48 1.95
CA VAL A 79 -12.29 2.55 2.08
C VAL A 79 -13.65 2.23 1.45
N THR A 80 -14.58 1.73 2.29
CA THR A 80 -15.99 1.75 1.95
C THR A 80 -16.47 3.20 2.00
N PRO A 81 -17.16 3.71 0.96
CA PRO A 81 -17.82 5.01 1.06
C PRO A 81 -18.75 5.03 2.30
N PRO A 82 -18.88 6.15 3.02
CA PRO A 82 -19.79 6.26 4.16
C PRO A 82 -21.27 6.04 3.80
N TRP A 83 -21.61 5.90 2.52
CA TRP A 83 -22.97 5.61 2.04
C TRP A 83 -23.24 4.13 1.74
N ASN A 84 -22.31 3.21 2.03
CA ASN A 84 -22.56 1.77 1.89
C ASN A 84 -23.40 1.25 3.07
N THR A 85 -24.63 1.75 3.18
CA THR A 85 -25.73 1.05 3.86
C THR A 85 -26.16 -0.07 2.91
N THR A 86 -25.71 -1.29 3.15
CA THR A 86 -26.34 -2.46 2.52
C THR A 86 -27.77 -2.54 3.06
N SER A 87 -28.73 -1.94 2.35
CA SER A 87 -30.12 -2.30 2.51
C SER A 87 -30.29 -3.70 1.93
N GLU A 88 -30.15 -4.70 2.79
CA GLU A 88 -30.66 -6.04 2.51
C GLU A 88 -32.18 -5.94 2.44
N ALA A 89 -32.69 -5.64 1.25
CA ALA A 89 -34.10 -5.79 0.95
C ALA A 89 -34.38 -7.29 0.87
N THR A 90 -34.70 -7.90 2.01
CA THR A 90 -35.35 -9.19 2.07
C THR A 90 -36.60 -9.12 1.20
N ARG A 91 -36.59 -9.76 0.03
CA ARG A 91 -37.81 -9.96 -0.76
C ARG A 91 -38.66 -11.00 -0.02
N PRO A 92 -39.85 -10.67 0.51
CA PRO A 92 -40.77 -11.71 0.94
C PRO A 92 -41.27 -12.47 -0.30
N ARG A 93 -41.45 -13.79 -0.13
CA ARG A 93 -42.20 -14.62 -1.07
C ARG A 93 -43.69 -14.28 -1.02
#